data_AF-A0A7Y2I8Q7-F1
#
_entry.id   AF-A0A7Y2I8Q7-F1
#
_cell.length_a   1.000
_cell.length_b   1.000
_cell.length_c   1.000
_cell.angle_alpha   90.00
_cell.angle_beta   90.00
_cell.angle_gamma   90.00
#
_symmetry.space_group_name_H-M   'P 1'
#
loop_
_entity.id
_entity.type
_entity.pdbx_description
1 polymer ?
#
loop_
_entity_poly.entity_id
_entity_poly.type
_entity_poly.pdbx_seq_one_letter_code
_entity_poly.pdbx_strand_id
1 'polypeptide(L)' 'MSNNQSVRNIWSITEDSEKKRVIKQFIQKHGEHYTEEDLIKYLTKKYKITHFNPSFASVTRKEH' A
#
# COMPACT_ATOMS: atom_id res chain seq x y z
N MET A 1 6.47 18.30 -0.29
CA MET A 1 6.67 17.17 -1.21
C MET A 1 5.32 16.53 -1.46
N SER A 2 4.88 16.46 -2.72
CA SER A 2 3.54 15.98 -3.07
C SER A 2 3.34 14.55 -2.57
N ASN A 3 2.37 14.34 -1.67
CA ASN A 3 2.06 13.06 -1.03
C ASN A 3 1.94 11.88 -2.03
N ASN A 4 1.51 12.16 -3.26
CA ASN A 4 1.38 11.16 -4.34
C ASN A 4 2.71 10.51 -4.73
N GLN A 5 3.83 11.22 -4.65
CA GLN A 5 5.14 10.69 -5.01
C GLN A 5 5.68 9.72 -3.95
N SER A 6 5.39 10.00 -2.67
CA SER A 6 5.73 9.11 -1.55
C SER A 6 4.93 7.80 -1.59
N VAL A 7 3.63 7.86 -1.94
CA VAL A 7 2.79 6.65 -2.10
C VAL A 7 3.33 5.74 -3.20
N ARG A 8 3.66 6.30 -4.37
CA ARG A 8 4.17 5.52 -5.51
C ARG A 8 5.51 4.86 -5.18
N ASN A 9 6.38 5.53 -4.43
CA ASN A 9 7.66 4.97 -4.00
C ASN A 9 7.47 3.82 -3.00
N ILE A 10 6.63 4.00 -1.98
CA ILE A 10 6.29 2.94 -1.02
C ILE A 10 5.65 1.76 -1.74
N TRP A 11 4.72 2.02 -2.65
CA TRP A 11 4.08 0.99 -3.46
C TRP A 11 5.10 0.24 -4.31
N SER A 12 6.07 0.94 -4.93
CA SER A 12 7.12 0.30 -5.73
C SER A 12 7.94 -0.71 -4.91
N ILE A 13 8.36 -0.34 -3.70
CA ILE A 13 9.15 -1.19 -2.80
C ILE A 13 8.33 -2.20 -1.98
N THR A 14 6.99 -2.14 -2.03
CA THR A 14 6.11 -3.09 -1.35
C THR A 14 6.16 -4.45 -2.05
N GLU A 15 6.24 -5.54 -1.29
CA GLU A 15 6.21 -6.90 -1.82
C GLU A 15 4.94 -7.18 -2.64
N ASP A 16 5.06 -7.96 -3.71
CA ASP A 16 3.95 -8.38 -4.56
C ASP A 16 2.84 -9.11 -3.80
N SER A 17 3.19 -9.87 -2.75
CA SER A 17 2.22 -10.54 -1.88
C SER A 17 1.33 -9.54 -1.13
N GLU A 18 1.93 -8.46 -0.61
CA GLU A 18 1.22 -7.36 0.03
C GLU A 18 0.43 -6.55 -0.99
N LYS A 19 0.99 -6.26 -2.18
CA LYS A 19 0.27 -5.59 -3.27
C LYS A 19 -1.00 -6.33 -3.64
N LYS A 20 -0.93 -7.65 -3.83
CA LYS A 20 -2.09 -8.51 -4.12
C LYS A 20 -3.13 -8.48 -3.01
N ARG A 21 -2.71 -8.53 -1.74
CA ARG A 21 -3.61 -8.42 -0.58
C ARG A 21 -4.31 -7.06 -0.53
N VAL A 22 -3.56 -5.98 -0.76
CA VAL A 22 -4.06 -4.60 -0.74
C VAL A 22 -5.06 -4.39 -1.87
N ILE A 23 -4.75 -4.79 -3.10
CA ILE A 23 -5.67 -4.71 -4.24
C ILE A 23 -6.92 -5.56 -3.99
N LYS A 24 -6.77 -6.79 -3.47
CA LYS A 24 -7.93 -7.64 -3.16
C LYS A 24 -8.87 -6.98 -2.14
N GLN A 25 -8.34 -6.43 -1.06
CA GLN A 25 -9.14 -5.71 -0.06
C GLN A 25 -9.77 -4.45 -0.64
N PHE A 26 -9.06 -3.76 -1.53
CA PHE A 26 -9.57 -2.56 -2.18
C PHE A 26 -10.75 -2.86 -3.11
N ILE A 27 -10.61 -3.86 -4.00
CA ILE A 27 -11.68 -4.33 -4.90
C ILE A 27 -12.89 -4.81 -4.10
N GLN A 28 -12.68 -5.57 -3.02
CA GLN A 28 -13.80 -6.02 -2.17
C GLN A 28 -14.58 -4.88 -1.53
N LYS A 29 -13.94 -3.73 -1.29
CA LYS A 29 -14.53 -2.60 -0.59
C LYS A 29 -15.13 -1.54 -1.53
N HIS A 30 -14.49 -1.30 -2.66
CA HIS A 30 -14.87 -0.25 -3.62
C HIS A 30 -15.54 -0.80 -4.89
N GLY A 31 -15.48 -2.12 -5.12
CA GLY A 31 -15.93 -2.75 -6.37
C GLY A 31 -14.83 -2.77 -7.44
N GLU A 32 -15.10 -3.45 -8.55
CA GLU A 32 -14.17 -3.54 -9.68
C GLU A 32 -14.08 -2.24 -10.50
N HIS A 33 -15.04 -1.33 -10.34
CA HIS A 33 -15.05 -0.02 -11.00
C HIS A 33 -14.31 1.03 -10.17
N TYR A 34 -12.98 0.90 -10.07
CA TYR A 34 -12.14 1.89 -9.41
C TYR A 34 -11.29 2.67 -10.42
N THR A 35 -11.00 3.93 -10.08
CA THR A 35 -10.05 4.75 -10.82
C THR A 35 -8.65 4.65 -10.20
N GLU A 36 -7.61 5.05 -10.96
CA GLU A 36 -6.26 5.16 -10.41
C GLU A 36 -6.23 6.11 -9.19
N GLU A 37 -7.02 7.19 -9.22
CA GLU A 37 -7.10 8.16 -8.13
C GLU A 37 -7.69 7.56 -6.85
N ASP A 38 -8.72 6.71 -6.97
CA ASP A 38 -9.30 5.99 -5.83
C ASP A 38 -8.27 5.04 -5.19
N LEU A 39 -7.48 4.35 -6.02
CA LEU A 39 -6.42 3.48 -5.54
C LEU A 39 -5.35 4.29 -4.80
N ILE A 40 -4.87 5.40 -5.39
CA ILE A 40 -3.87 6.27 -4.75
C ILE A 40 -4.40 6.83 -3.43
N LYS A 41 -5.68 7.25 -3.36
CA LYS A 41 -6.31 7.76 -2.14
C LYS A 41 -6.43 6.68 -1.06
N TYR A 42 -6.78 5.46 -1.46
CA TYR A 42 -6.83 4.30 -0.56
C TYR A 42 -5.44 3.96 -0.01
N LEU A 43 -4.42 3.91 -0.86
CA LEU A 43 -3.03 3.68 -0.47
C LEU A 43 -2.54 4.78 0.48
N THR A 44 -2.81 6.05 0.17
CA THR A 44 -2.45 7.18 1.05
C THR A 44 -3.05 7.03 2.45
N LYS A 45 -4.32 6.60 2.53
CA LYS A 45 -5.01 6.35 3.80
C LYS A 45 -4.48 5.11 4.52
N LYS A 46 -4.17 4.03 3.80
CA LYS A 46 -3.71 2.76 4.36
C LYS A 46 -2.28 2.84 4.90
N TYR A 47 -1.38 3.45 4.13
CA TYR A 47 0.00 3.67 4.55
C TYR A 47 0.17 4.86 5.48
N LYS A 48 -0.93 5.56 5.83
CA LYS A 48 -0.98 6.76 6.68
C LYS A 48 0.34 7.51 6.57
N ILE A 49 0.61 8.11 5.39
CA ILE A 49 1.83 8.89 5.14
C ILE A 49 1.75 10.18 5.99
N THR A 50 1.86 9.96 7.27
CA THR A 50 1.90 10.92 8.36
C THR A 50 2.86 10.41 9.42
N HIS A 51 3.11 9.10 9.58
CA HIS A 51 4.32 8.56 10.23
C HIS A 51 4.67 7.18 9.65
N PHE A 52 5.88 7.04 9.14
CA PHE A 52 6.49 5.78 8.74
C PHE A 52 6.36 4.76 9.88
N ASN A 53 5.48 3.76 9.73
CA ASN A 53 5.40 2.65 10.66
C ASN A 53 6.35 1.55 10.15
N PRO A 54 7.48 1.28 10.83
CA PRO A 54 8.50 0.32 10.38
C PRO A 54 8.02 -1.14 10.35
N SER A 55 6.77 -1.42 10.72
CA SER A 55 6.19 -2.77 10.68
C SER A 55 6.10 -3.39 9.27
N PHE A 56 6.31 -2.61 8.20
CA PHE A 56 6.45 -3.14 6.83
C PHE A 56 7.84 -3.74 6.55
N ALA A 57 8.86 -3.45 7.38
CA ALA A 57 10.21 -3.97 7.20
C ALA A 57 10.46 -5.30 7.94
N SER A 58 9.55 -5.73 8.82
CA SER A 58 9.77 -6.87 9.71
C SER A 58 9.18 -8.20 9.23
N VAL A 59 9.10 -8.43 7.92
CA VAL A 59 8.91 -9.79 7.35
C VAL A 59 10.18 -10.17 6.59
N THR A 60 11.31 -10.20 7.28
CA THR A 60 12.47 -10.97 6.86
C THR A 60 12.76 -12.04 7.92
N ARG A 61 12.47 -13.28 7.52
CA ARG A 61 12.94 -14.59 8.02
C ARG A 61 13.35 -14.70 9.50
N LYS A 62 12.58 -15.50 10.24
CA LYS A 62 13.17 -16.43 11.21
C LYS A 62 13.36 -17.78 10.51
N GLU A 63 14.56 -18.06 10.06
CA GLU A 63 15.06 -19.43 10.06
C GLU A 63 15.83 -19.62 11.37
N HIS A 64 15.43 -20.62 12.14
CA HIS A 64 16.18 -21.16 13.27
C HIS A 64 15.88 -22.64 13.38
#